data_AF-A0A7S0B321-F1
#
_entry.id   AF-A0A7S0B321-F1
#
_cell.length_a   1.000
_cell.length_b   1.000
_cell.length_c   1.000
_cell.angle_alpha   90.00
_cell.angle_beta   90.00
_cell.angle_gamma   90.00
#
_symmetry.space_group_name_H-M   'P 1'
#
loop_
_entity.id
_entity.type
_entity.pdbx_description
1 polymer ?
#
loop_
_entity_poly.entity_id
_entity_poly.type
_entity_poly.pdbx_seq_one_letter_code
_entity_poly.pdbx_strand_id
1 'polypeptide(L)'
;AMPNQPIVPPSNPNTIHSKSIHQLSIMKLSALILLTGASAVSAFVPSASSSRAMTTLAAARPDSSAAIQEALEASKKFGATSPEARVAWEIVEEMDSSDNSAASAGVAVVENPADYDEKVKALASLLKEQQDKISSIKSLAEELRGVKLSKPSSGASSVDSVQMKSALTEAKEVTEKFGMDSSEAKLAWETVEEIASSDVSEAIKGSLEDECLVDTIDACEAIEAMQAVLSKSKAEP
;
A
#
# COMPACT_ATOMS: atom_id res chain seq x y z
N ALA A 1 -84.31 -20.84 13.91
CA ALA A 1 -83.22 -20.02 14.48
C ALA A 1 -82.27 -20.93 15.21
N MET A 2 -81.10 -21.20 14.62
CA MET A 2 -79.98 -21.85 15.30
C MET A 2 -78.69 -21.14 14.89
N PRO A 3 -77.79 -20.83 15.84
CA PRO A 3 -76.62 -20.00 15.59
C PRO A 3 -75.47 -20.78 14.95
N ASN A 4 -74.79 -20.09 14.04
CA ASN A 4 -73.52 -20.44 13.43
C ASN A 4 -72.45 -20.71 14.49
N GLN A 5 -71.81 -21.88 14.43
CA GLN A 5 -70.59 -22.20 15.17
C GLN A 5 -69.37 -21.88 14.29
N PRO A 6 -68.32 -21.23 14.83
CA PRO A 6 -67.11 -20.90 14.08
C PRO A 6 -66.19 -22.12 13.94
N ILE A 7 -65.69 -22.32 12.71
CA ILE A 7 -64.68 -23.32 12.35
C ILE A 7 -63.31 -22.83 12.86
N VAL A 8 -62.70 -23.58 13.78
CA VAL A 8 -61.34 -23.36 14.29
C VAL A 8 -60.36 -24.24 13.49
N PRO A 9 -59.25 -23.71 12.96
CA PRO A 9 -58.23 -24.52 12.29
C PRO A 9 -57.38 -25.34 13.29
N PRO A 10 -56.88 -26.52 12.89
CA PRO A 10 -56.11 -27.40 13.77
C PRO A 10 -54.73 -26.80 14.09
N SER A 11 -54.48 -26.65 15.39
CA SER A 11 -53.17 -26.36 15.98
C SER A 11 -52.20 -27.51 15.68
N ASN A 12 -51.10 -27.19 14.99
CA ASN A 12 -50.04 -28.12 14.63
C ASN A 12 -49.15 -28.42 15.86
N PRO A 13 -49.06 -29.67 16.35
CA PRO A 13 -48.24 -30.01 17.50
C PRO A 13 -46.90 -30.58 17.02
N ASN A 14 -45.90 -29.71 16.86
CA ASN A 14 -44.50 -30.13 16.77
C ASN A 14 -43.60 -29.16 17.53
N THR A 15 -43.89 -29.04 18.82
CA THR A 15 -42.92 -28.52 19.80
C THR A 15 -41.96 -29.66 20.13
N ILE A 16 -40.91 -29.81 19.32
CA ILE A 16 -39.79 -30.69 19.67
C ILE A 16 -39.03 -30.00 20.80
N HIS A 17 -39.26 -30.54 21.98
CA HIS A 17 -38.49 -30.32 23.20
C HIS A 17 -37.07 -30.88 22.98
N SER A 18 -36.13 -30.06 22.51
CA SER A 18 -34.70 -30.35 22.70
C SER A 18 -34.22 -29.62 23.95
N LYS A 19 -34.36 -30.33 25.08
CA LYS A 19 -33.79 -29.92 26.36
C LYS A 19 -32.27 -30.09 26.29
N SER A 20 -31.57 -28.96 26.37
CA SER A 20 -30.61 -28.70 27.45
C SER A 20 -29.64 -29.85 27.78
N ILE A 21 -28.64 -30.07 26.92
CA ILE A 21 -27.34 -30.61 27.34
C ILE A 21 -26.28 -29.87 26.51
N HIS A 22 -25.87 -28.68 26.96
CA HIS A 22 -24.55 -28.05 26.74
C HIS A 22 -24.55 -26.68 27.45
N GLN A 23 -24.95 -26.65 28.73
CA GLN A 23 -24.89 -25.47 29.60
C GLN A 23 -23.83 -25.66 30.69
N LEU A 24 -22.66 -26.20 30.32
CA LEU A 24 -21.56 -26.33 31.29
C LEU A 24 -20.17 -26.44 30.64
N SER A 25 -19.82 -25.59 29.66
CA SER A 25 -18.39 -25.40 29.33
C SER A 25 -18.06 -24.18 28.44
N ILE A 26 -18.79 -23.05 28.51
CA ILE A 26 -18.36 -21.84 27.78
C ILE A 26 -18.60 -20.60 28.64
N MET A 27 -18.11 -20.62 29.88
CA MET A 27 -18.11 -19.42 30.74
C MET A 27 -16.83 -19.29 31.56
N LYS A 28 -15.72 -19.90 31.09
CA LYS A 28 -14.36 -19.70 31.57
C LYS A 28 -13.33 -19.84 30.44
N LEU A 29 -13.65 -19.33 29.25
CA LEU A 29 -12.65 -19.08 28.20
C LEU A 29 -12.78 -17.65 27.62
N SER A 30 -13.35 -16.73 28.39
CA SER A 30 -13.41 -15.29 28.07
C SER A 30 -12.31 -14.48 28.76
N ALA A 31 -11.20 -15.11 29.12
CA ALA A 31 -10.12 -14.46 29.87
C ALA A 31 -8.71 -14.88 29.43
N LEU A 32 -8.51 -15.23 28.14
CA LEU A 32 -7.15 -15.46 27.62
C LEU A 32 -6.99 -15.21 26.10
N ILE A 33 -7.71 -14.25 25.53
CA ILE A 33 -7.38 -13.69 24.20
C ILE A 33 -7.55 -12.17 24.29
N LEU A 34 -6.66 -11.53 25.04
CA LEU A 34 -6.57 -10.07 25.16
C LEU A 34 -5.11 -9.62 25.31
N LEU A 35 -4.17 -10.36 24.69
CA LEU A 35 -2.74 -10.00 24.77
C LEU A 35 -1.86 -10.35 23.56
N THR A 36 -2.41 -10.44 22.34
CA THR A 36 -1.59 -10.54 21.13
C THR A 36 -2.28 -9.83 19.96
N GLY A 37 -2.19 -8.51 19.93
CA GLY A 37 -2.80 -7.73 18.85
C GLY A 37 -2.56 -6.23 18.94
N ALA A 38 -1.43 -5.80 19.50
CA ALA A 38 -1.01 -4.41 19.48
C ALA A 38 0.41 -4.30 18.87
N SER A 39 0.62 -4.93 17.70
CA SER A 39 1.88 -4.83 16.97
C SER A 39 1.65 -4.89 15.47
N ALA A 40 0.97 -3.89 14.89
CA ALA A 40 1.17 -3.43 13.52
C ALA A 40 0.11 -2.38 13.11
N VAL A 41 0.13 -1.21 13.75
CA VAL A 41 -0.44 0.01 13.13
C VAL A 41 0.65 1.08 13.10
N SER A 42 1.80 0.71 12.53
CA SER A 42 2.87 1.65 12.15
C SER A 42 3.17 1.54 10.64
N ALA A 43 2.23 1.03 9.84
CA ALA A 43 2.43 0.86 8.40
C ALA A 43 2.33 2.17 7.60
N PHE A 44 1.98 3.28 8.26
CA PHE A 44 2.05 4.63 7.70
C PHE A 44 2.66 5.62 8.70
N VAL A 45 3.73 5.22 9.40
CA VAL A 45 4.67 6.25 9.87
C VAL A 45 5.47 6.62 8.62
N PRO A 46 5.41 7.86 8.12
CA PRO A 46 6.25 8.27 7.01
C PRO A 46 7.68 7.93 7.42
N SER A 47 8.31 7.01 6.69
CA SER A 47 9.69 6.63 6.97
C SER A 47 10.52 7.91 6.91
N ALA A 48 10.97 8.39 8.06
CA ALA A 48 11.82 9.57 8.20
C ALA A 48 13.23 9.34 7.59
N SER A 49 13.42 8.25 6.86
CA SER A 49 14.56 7.95 6.03
C SER A 49 14.33 8.38 4.58
N SER A 50 13.87 9.62 4.37
CA SER A 50 14.07 10.27 3.08
C SER A 50 15.49 10.83 3.08
N SER A 51 16.45 9.96 2.74
CA SER A 51 17.73 10.41 2.19
C SER A 51 17.41 11.05 0.84
N ARG A 52 16.85 12.27 0.87
CA ARG A 52 16.75 13.10 -0.33
C ARG A 52 18.17 13.18 -0.88
N ALA A 53 18.33 12.72 -2.11
CA ALA A 53 19.50 13.04 -2.90
C ALA A 53 19.72 14.55 -2.74
N MET A 54 20.82 14.94 -2.12
CA MET A 54 21.24 16.34 -2.09
C MET A 54 21.57 16.69 -3.53
N THR A 55 20.56 17.15 -4.26
CA THR A 55 20.80 17.95 -5.45
C THR A 55 21.69 19.08 -5.00
N THR A 56 22.78 19.28 -5.73
CA THR A 56 23.84 20.29 -5.55
C THR A 56 23.35 21.73 -5.71
N LEU A 57 22.10 21.99 -5.33
CA LEU A 57 21.55 23.29 -5.00
C LEU A 57 21.69 23.56 -3.49
N ALA A 58 22.85 23.28 -2.92
CA ALA A 58 23.38 24.13 -1.85
C ALA A 58 23.78 25.48 -2.46
N ALA A 59 22.87 26.09 -3.21
CA ALA A 59 23.03 27.43 -3.75
C ALA A 59 23.11 28.31 -2.51
N ALA A 60 24.28 28.94 -2.34
CA ALA A 60 24.47 29.95 -1.32
C ALA A 60 23.26 30.90 -1.35
N ARG A 61 22.74 31.26 -0.17
CA ARG A 61 21.60 32.19 -0.03
C ARG A 61 21.80 33.33 -1.03
N PRO A 62 20.82 33.61 -1.91
CA PRO A 62 20.92 34.78 -2.77
C PRO A 62 21.08 36.02 -1.87
N ASP A 63 22.12 36.81 -2.12
CA ASP A 63 22.44 37.98 -1.30
C ASP A 63 21.31 39.02 -1.43
N SER A 64 20.50 39.17 -0.37
CA SER A 64 19.37 40.09 -0.31
C SER A 64 19.78 41.53 0.03
N SER A 65 21.07 41.80 0.28
CA SER A 65 21.54 43.12 0.69
C SER A 65 21.20 44.23 -0.32
N ALA A 66 21.30 43.93 -1.61
CA ALA A 66 20.97 44.88 -2.68
C ALA A 66 19.47 45.23 -2.70
N ALA A 67 18.59 44.23 -2.57
CA ALA A 67 17.14 44.43 -2.55
C ALA A 67 16.68 45.22 -1.30
N ILE A 68 17.30 44.96 -0.14
CA ILE A 68 17.04 45.73 1.09
C ILE A 68 17.44 47.20 0.90
N GLN A 69 18.59 47.45 0.27
CA GLN A 69 19.03 48.82 0.01
C GLN A 69 18.06 49.55 -0.93
N GLU A 70 17.60 48.90 -1.99
CA GLU A 70 16.62 49.46 -2.93
C GLU A 70 15.28 49.78 -2.23
N ALA A 71 14.78 48.86 -1.40
CA ALA A 71 13.56 49.08 -0.61
C ALA A 71 13.68 50.27 0.36
N LEU A 72 14.86 50.46 0.97
CA LEU A 72 15.14 51.60 1.84
C LEU A 72 15.24 52.92 1.06
N GLU A 73 15.84 52.91 -0.13
CA GLU A 73 15.93 54.08 -1.00
C GLU A 73 14.56 54.49 -1.54
N ALA A 74 13.75 53.53 -1.99
CA ALA A 74 12.37 53.76 -2.42
C ALA A 74 11.52 54.32 -1.27
N SER A 75 11.65 53.76 -0.06
CA SER A 75 10.95 54.23 1.14
C SER A 75 11.33 55.68 1.50
N LYS A 76 12.59 56.07 1.33
CA LYS A 76 13.06 57.45 1.56
C LYS A 76 12.55 58.42 0.49
N LYS A 77 12.49 57.99 -0.77
CA LYS A 77 12.15 58.84 -1.91
C LYS A 77 10.65 59.07 -2.06
N PHE A 78 9.85 58.01 -1.91
CA PHE A 78 8.41 58.03 -2.18
C PHE A 78 7.57 57.99 -0.89
N GLY A 79 8.20 57.71 0.25
CA GLY A 79 7.54 57.51 1.54
C GLY A 79 7.25 56.04 1.82
N ALA A 80 7.29 55.65 3.09
CA ALA A 80 7.18 54.25 3.51
C ALA A 80 5.86 53.56 3.11
N THR A 81 4.79 54.33 2.88
CA THR A 81 3.47 53.82 2.48
C THR A 81 3.17 53.94 0.99
N SER A 82 4.15 54.39 0.19
CA SER A 82 3.99 54.50 -1.26
C SER A 82 3.88 53.12 -1.93
N PRO A 83 3.19 53.02 -3.08
CA PRO A 83 3.11 51.75 -3.82
C PRO A 83 4.49 51.27 -4.28
N GLU A 84 5.42 52.17 -4.60
CA GLU A 84 6.79 51.84 -5.00
C GLU A 84 7.60 51.24 -3.84
N ALA A 85 7.47 51.81 -2.63
CA ALA A 85 8.11 51.24 -1.45
C ALA A 85 7.52 49.87 -1.09
N ARG A 86 6.20 49.70 -1.24
CA ARG A 86 5.54 48.41 -1.00
C ARG A 86 6.06 47.31 -1.92
N VAL A 87 6.11 47.57 -3.23
CA VAL A 87 6.62 46.58 -4.20
C VAL A 87 8.07 46.22 -3.92
N ALA A 88 8.92 47.20 -3.56
CA ALA A 88 10.32 46.91 -3.23
C ALA A 88 10.46 46.03 -1.97
N TRP A 89 9.60 46.21 -0.96
CA TRP A 89 9.57 45.33 0.21
C TRP A 89 8.96 43.95 -0.08
N GLU A 90 7.98 43.84 -0.98
CA GLU A 90 7.44 42.56 -1.46
C GLU A 90 8.54 41.71 -2.13
N ILE A 91 9.46 42.34 -2.88
CA ILE A 91 10.62 41.63 -3.47
C ILE A 91 11.58 41.10 -2.39
N VAL A 92 11.86 41.89 -1.36
CA VAL A 92 12.69 41.46 -0.22
C VAL A 92 12.04 40.28 0.49
N GLU A 93 10.72 40.34 0.71
CA GLU A 93 9.94 39.27 1.33
C GLU A 93 9.95 37.99 0.49
N GLU A 94 9.82 38.08 -0.84
CA GLU A 94 9.90 36.92 -1.74
C GLU A 94 11.30 36.27 -1.72
N MET A 95 12.35 37.09 -1.69
CA MET A 95 13.75 36.60 -1.60
C MET A 95 14.04 35.92 -0.27
N ASP A 96 13.54 36.46 0.85
CA ASP A 96 13.74 35.87 2.18
C ASP A 96 12.84 34.64 2.41
N SER A 97 11.63 34.62 1.83
CA SER A 97 10.72 33.47 1.88
C SER A 97 11.21 32.28 1.06
N SER A 98 11.93 32.55 -0.03
CA SER A 98 12.58 31.51 -0.84
C SER A 98 13.76 30.86 -0.12
N ASP A 99 14.24 31.47 0.97
CA ASP A 99 15.32 30.92 1.75
C ASP A 99 14.84 29.80 2.69
N ASN A 100 14.97 28.58 2.19
CA ASN A 100 14.73 27.36 2.96
C ASN A 100 15.89 26.99 3.91
N SER A 101 16.89 27.87 4.11
CA SER A 101 18.02 27.58 4.98
C SER A 101 17.60 27.32 6.43
N ALA A 102 16.53 27.96 6.93
CA ALA A 102 16.00 27.69 8.26
C ALA A 102 15.45 26.24 8.39
N ALA A 103 14.85 25.70 7.32
CA ALA A 103 14.35 24.33 7.29
C ALA A 103 15.48 23.30 7.18
N SER A 104 16.61 23.65 6.57
CA SER A 104 17.79 22.77 6.47
C SER A 104 18.77 22.91 7.65
N ALA A 105 18.75 24.04 8.36
CA ALA A 105 19.56 24.29 9.56
C ALA A 105 19.28 23.30 10.70
N GLY A 106 18.07 22.73 10.77
CA GLY A 106 17.70 21.75 11.78
C GLY A 106 18.19 20.32 11.54
N VAL A 107 18.70 20.00 10.35
CA VAL A 107 18.96 18.60 9.94
C VAL A 107 20.45 18.30 9.69
N ALA A 108 21.30 19.31 9.52
CA ALA A 108 22.64 19.10 8.95
C ALA A 108 23.83 19.58 9.79
N VAL A 109 23.71 19.63 11.12
CA VAL A 109 24.94 19.54 11.93
C VAL A 109 25.20 18.06 12.16
N VAL A 110 25.98 17.45 11.25
CA VAL A 110 26.72 16.24 11.58
C VAL A 110 27.71 16.66 12.66
N GLU A 111 27.30 16.53 13.93
CA GLU A 111 28.04 17.00 15.11
C GLU A 111 29.42 16.34 15.25
N ASN A 112 29.67 15.25 14.51
CA ASN A 112 30.97 14.60 14.46
C ASN A 112 31.25 14.01 13.07
N PRO A 113 32.22 14.54 12.30
CA PRO A 113 32.59 13.96 11.01
C PRO A 113 33.07 12.50 11.13
N ALA A 114 33.60 12.10 12.29
CA ALA A 114 34.00 10.72 12.53
C ALA A 114 32.81 9.74 12.50
N ASP A 115 31.67 10.14 13.06
CA ASP A 115 30.45 9.32 13.08
C ASP A 115 29.88 9.10 11.66
N TYR A 116 30.11 10.05 10.74
CA TYR A 116 29.71 9.91 9.35
C TYR A 116 30.52 8.82 8.65
N ASP A 117 31.84 8.85 8.78
CA ASP A 117 32.72 7.84 8.18
C ASP A 117 32.45 6.44 8.73
N GLU A 118 32.17 6.32 10.03
CA GLU A 118 31.76 5.05 10.64
C GLU A 118 30.44 4.52 10.08
N LYS A 119 29.43 5.40 9.91
CA LYS A 119 28.14 5.02 9.32
C LYS A 119 28.27 4.64 7.85
N VAL A 120 29.06 5.38 7.06
CA VAL A 120 29.32 5.04 5.66
C VAL A 120 30.02 3.69 5.56
N LYS A 121 30.99 3.41 6.43
CA LYS A 121 31.69 2.12 6.49
C LYS A 121 30.76 0.99 6.92
N ALA A 122 29.89 1.21 7.90
CA ALA A 122 28.89 0.24 8.34
C ALA A 122 27.89 -0.08 7.21
N LEU A 123 27.42 0.94 6.48
CA LEU A 123 26.54 0.76 5.33
C LEU A 123 27.21 -0.02 4.20
N ALA A 124 28.48 0.29 3.89
CA ALA A 124 29.26 -0.43 2.89
C ALA A 124 29.46 -1.92 3.27
N SER A 125 29.65 -2.22 4.56
CA SER A 125 29.72 -3.60 5.05
C SER A 125 28.39 -4.33 4.84
N LEU A 126 27.27 -3.70 5.18
CA LEU A 126 25.93 -4.29 5.04
C LEU A 126 25.59 -4.58 3.58
N LEU A 127 25.91 -3.67 2.66
CA LEU A 127 25.72 -3.87 1.22
C LEU A 127 26.52 -5.05 0.68
N LYS A 128 27.75 -5.22 1.17
CA LYS A 128 28.60 -6.37 0.80
C LYS A 128 28.02 -7.69 1.29
N GLU A 129 27.54 -7.74 2.53
CA GLU A 129 26.86 -8.93 3.07
C GLU A 129 25.58 -9.28 2.30
N GLN A 130 24.80 -8.27 1.89
CA GLN A 130 23.60 -8.49 1.07
C GLN A 130 23.95 -9.01 -0.32
N GLN A 131 25.01 -8.51 -0.94
CA GLN A 131 25.50 -8.98 -2.24
C GLN A 131 25.89 -10.47 -2.20
N ASP A 132 26.56 -10.91 -1.13
CA ASP A 132 26.93 -12.31 -0.94
C ASP A 132 25.69 -13.21 -0.77
N LYS A 133 24.71 -12.75 0.01
CA LYS A 133 23.42 -13.45 0.18
C LYS A 133 22.64 -13.58 -1.12
N ILE A 134 22.58 -12.51 -1.93
CA ILE A 134 21.93 -12.55 -3.24
C ILE A 134 22.63 -13.56 -4.16
N SER A 135 23.97 -13.60 -4.13
CA SER A 135 24.74 -14.58 -4.92
C SER A 135 24.44 -16.02 -4.49
N SER A 136 24.29 -16.26 -3.19
CA SER A 136 23.89 -17.57 -2.65
C SER A 136 22.46 -17.96 -3.04
N ILE A 137 21.52 -17.02 -3.02
CA ILE A 137 20.13 -17.26 -3.47
C ILE A 137 20.11 -17.59 -4.96
N LYS A 138 20.90 -16.88 -5.78
CA LYS A 138 21.03 -17.17 -7.22
C LYS A 138 21.56 -18.59 -7.47
N SER A 139 22.59 -19.03 -6.74
CA SER A 139 23.08 -20.41 -6.87
C SER A 139 22.03 -21.44 -6.46
N LEU A 140 21.25 -21.17 -5.40
CA LEU A 140 20.19 -22.06 -4.94
C LEU A 140 19.04 -22.14 -5.95
N ALA A 141 18.69 -21.02 -6.58
CA ALA A 141 17.69 -20.97 -7.65
C ALA A 141 18.14 -21.77 -8.89
N GLU A 142 19.42 -21.65 -9.30
CA GLU A 142 19.96 -22.45 -10.41
C GLU A 142 20.00 -23.95 -10.08
N GLU A 143 20.33 -24.32 -8.84
CA GLU A 143 20.24 -25.71 -8.36
C GLU A 143 18.79 -26.23 -8.42
N LEU A 144 17.82 -25.42 -7.98
CA LEU A 144 16.39 -25.75 -8.05
C LEU A 144 15.87 -25.85 -9.50
N ARG A 145 16.37 -25.04 -10.44
CA ARG A 145 16.04 -25.17 -11.88
C ARG A 145 16.58 -26.48 -12.46
N GLY A 146 17.75 -26.93 -12.00
CA GLY A 146 18.34 -28.21 -12.38
C GLY A 146 17.57 -29.42 -11.84
N VAL A 147 16.97 -29.28 -10.66
CA VAL A 147 15.99 -30.24 -10.14
C VAL A 147 14.70 -30.06 -10.95
N LYS A 148 14.60 -30.81 -12.04
CA LYS A 148 13.41 -30.92 -12.90
C LYS A 148 12.26 -31.53 -12.07
N LEU A 149 11.67 -30.74 -11.19
CA LEU A 149 10.44 -31.06 -10.48
C LEU A 149 9.43 -31.36 -11.57
N SER A 150 9.02 -32.61 -11.64
CA SER A 150 8.00 -33.06 -12.59
C SER A 150 6.83 -32.11 -12.41
N LYS A 151 6.56 -31.30 -13.44
CA LYS A 151 5.52 -30.28 -13.47
C LYS A 151 4.32 -30.88 -12.73
N PRO A 152 3.94 -30.37 -11.54
CA PRO A 152 2.68 -30.79 -10.95
C PRO A 152 1.67 -30.54 -12.05
N SER A 153 1.03 -31.62 -12.49
CA SER A 153 0.01 -31.55 -13.53
C SER A 153 -1.10 -30.71 -12.92
N SER A 154 -1.02 -29.39 -13.12
CA SER A 154 -2.03 -28.39 -12.77
C SER A 154 -3.22 -28.59 -13.70
N GLY A 155 -3.77 -29.80 -13.70
CA GLY A 155 -5.12 -30.11 -14.09
C GLY A 155 -6.03 -29.90 -12.89
N ALA A 156 -5.87 -28.78 -12.17
CA ALA A 156 -6.98 -28.23 -11.43
C ALA A 156 -7.75 -27.44 -12.48
N SER A 157 -8.74 -28.13 -13.07
CA SER A 157 -9.78 -27.51 -13.85
C SER A 157 -10.14 -26.18 -13.20
N SER A 158 -10.07 -25.09 -13.96
CA SER A 158 -10.85 -23.90 -13.68
C SER A 158 -12.31 -24.34 -13.74
N VAL A 159 -12.77 -24.97 -12.67
CA VAL A 159 -14.16 -25.24 -12.44
C VAL A 159 -14.71 -23.86 -12.16
N ASP A 160 -15.10 -23.16 -13.23
CA ASP A 160 -16.25 -22.29 -13.22
C ASP A 160 -17.27 -22.97 -12.30
N SER A 161 -17.29 -22.58 -11.02
CA SER A 161 -18.06 -23.31 -10.04
C SER A 161 -19.50 -23.18 -10.50
N VAL A 162 -20.12 -24.31 -10.86
CA VAL A 162 -21.50 -24.33 -11.37
C VAL A 162 -22.43 -23.59 -10.40
N GLN A 163 -22.06 -23.58 -9.12
CA GLN A 163 -22.66 -22.79 -8.04
C GLN A 163 -22.57 -21.27 -8.26
N MET A 164 -21.41 -20.70 -8.62
CA MET A 164 -21.28 -19.27 -8.88
C MET A 164 -22.12 -18.82 -10.09
N LYS A 165 -22.16 -19.62 -11.16
CA LYS A 165 -23.03 -19.33 -12.32
C LYS A 165 -24.51 -19.37 -11.96
N SER A 166 -24.94 -20.34 -11.16
CA SER A 166 -26.32 -20.46 -10.68
C SER A 166 -26.73 -19.26 -9.81
N ALA A 167 -25.86 -18.85 -8.87
CA ALA A 167 -26.13 -17.71 -8.00
C ALA A 167 -26.21 -16.39 -8.79
N LEU A 168 -25.34 -16.21 -9.79
CA LEU A 168 -25.39 -15.04 -10.68
C LEU A 168 -26.67 -14.99 -11.53
N THR A 169 -27.17 -16.13 -12.00
CA THR A 169 -28.45 -16.16 -12.74
C THR A 169 -29.63 -15.83 -11.83
N GLU A 170 -29.65 -16.36 -10.61
CA GLU A 170 -30.71 -16.08 -9.64
C GLU A 170 -30.72 -14.60 -9.20
N ALA A 171 -29.55 -14.04 -8.87
CA ALA A 171 -29.43 -12.63 -8.52
C ALA A 171 -29.90 -11.69 -9.63
N LYS A 172 -29.63 -12.02 -10.90
CA LYS A 172 -30.12 -11.27 -12.07
C LYS A 172 -31.63 -11.38 -12.24
N GLU A 173 -32.19 -12.57 -12.12
CA GLU A 173 -33.65 -12.75 -12.23
C GLU A 173 -34.41 -12.02 -11.12
N VAL A 174 -33.89 -12.05 -9.89
CA VAL A 174 -34.50 -11.34 -8.76
C VAL A 174 -34.38 -9.82 -8.95
N THR A 175 -33.23 -9.35 -9.44
CA THR A 175 -33.03 -7.94 -9.79
C THR A 175 -33.99 -7.47 -10.89
N GLU A 176 -34.26 -8.31 -11.90
CA GLU A 176 -35.21 -8.01 -12.97
C GLU A 176 -36.67 -7.98 -12.47
N LYS A 177 -37.03 -8.90 -11.57
CA LYS A 177 -38.40 -9.02 -11.04
C LYS A 177 -38.75 -7.95 -10.01
N PHE A 178 -37.83 -7.65 -9.10
CA PHE A 178 -38.11 -6.80 -7.93
C PHE A 178 -37.42 -5.44 -7.99
N GLY A 179 -36.50 -5.23 -8.94
CA GLY A 179 -35.68 -4.04 -9.04
C GLY A 179 -34.42 -4.13 -8.18
N MET A 180 -33.39 -3.38 -8.57
CA MET A 180 -32.06 -3.42 -7.97
C MET A 180 -32.03 -2.98 -6.50
N ASP A 181 -32.95 -2.12 -6.08
CA ASP A 181 -33.02 -1.60 -4.71
C ASP A 181 -33.87 -2.47 -3.76
N SER A 182 -34.51 -3.52 -4.27
CA SER A 182 -35.32 -4.43 -3.46
C SER A 182 -34.49 -5.22 -2.46
N SER A 183 -35.09 -5.56 -1.31
CA SER A 183 -34.46 -6.41 -0.30
C SER A 183 -34.09 -7.78 -0.85
N GLU A 184 -34.89 -8.30 -1.76
CA GLU A 184 -34.75 -9.60 -2.39
C GLU A 184 -33.54 -9.61 -3.33
N ALA A 185 -33.35 -8.55 -4.13
CA ALA A 185 -32.17 -8.41 -4.97
C ALA A 185 -30.90 -8.32 -4.12
N LYS A 186 -30.92 -7.57 -3.02
CA LYS A 186 -29.79 -7.45 -2.09
C LYS A 186 -29.40 -8.81 -1.50
N LEU A 187 -30.36 -9.58 -0.99
CA LEU A 187 -30.10 -10.92 -0.44
C LEU A 187 -29.53 -11.89 -1.49
N ALA A 188 -29.99 -11.81 -2.74
CA ALA A 188 -29.49 -12.66 -3.81
C ALA A 188 -28.04 -12.29 -4.19
N TRP A 189 -27.70 -11.01 -4.21
CA TRP A 189 -26.31 -10.55 -4.43
C TRP A 189 -25.39 -10.85 -3.24
N GLU A 190 -25.87 -10.79 -2.00
CA GLU A 190 -25.12 -11.26 -0.82
C GLU A 190 -24.76 -12.75 -0.96
N THR A 191 -25.66 -13.58 -1.51
CA THR A 191 -25.36 -15.00 -1.74
C THR A 191 -24.25 -15.20 -2.78
N VAL A 192 -24.20 -14.37 -3.82
CA VAL A 192 -23.11 -14.38 -4.81
C VAL A 192 -21.77 -14.01 -4.15
N GLU A 193 -21.78 -13.01 -3.26
CA GLU A 193 -20.60 -12.55 -2.55
C GLU A 193 -20.08 -13.61 -1.55
N GLU A 194 -20.97 -14.30 -0.85
CA GLU A 194 -20.61 -15.40 0.06
C GLU A 194 -19.97 -16.58 -0.69
N ILE A 195 -20.50 -16.94 -1.87
CA ILE A 195 -19.93 -18.00 -2.71
C ILE A 195 -18.56 -17.57 -3.25
N ALA A 196 -18.43 -16.32 -3.69
CA ALA A 196 -17.15 -15.78 -4.18
C ALA A 196 -16.09 -15.74 -3.06
N SER A 197 -16.49 -15.37 -1.85
CA SER A 197 -15.58 -15.29 -0.68
C SER A 197 -15.19 -16.66 -0.15
N SER A 198 -16.07 -17.65 -0.28
CA SER A 198 -15.80 -19.04 0.07
C SER A 198 -14.86 -19.72 -0.94
N ASP A 199 -14.74 -19.19 -2.15
CA ASP A 199 -13.80 -19.66 -3.16
C ASP A 199 -12.38 -19.12 -2.89
N VAL A 200 -11.81 -19.55 -1.77
CA VAL A 200 -10.41 -19.29 -1.38
C VAL A 200 -9.42 -20.01 -2.31
N SER A 201 -9.92 -20.74 -3.33
CA SER A 201 -9.09 -21.41 -4.33
C SER A 201 -8.25 -20.42 -5.14
N GLU A 202 -8.72 -19.18 -5.33
CA GLU A 202 -7.93 -18.09 -5.95
C GLU A 202 -6.84 -17.58 -4.99
N ALA A 203 -7.04 -17.60 -3.67
CA ALA A 203 -5.99 -17.23 -2.70
C ALA A 203 -4.88 -18.30 -2.58
N ILE A 204 -5.12 -19.53 -3.08
CA ILE A 204 -4.12 -20.60 -3.17
C ILE A 204 -3.52 -20.70 -4.58
N LYS A 205 -4.02 -19.91 -5.54
CA LYS A 205 -3.61 -19.94 -6.95
C LYS A 205 -2.31 -19.16 -7.16
N GLY A 206 -1.23 -19.64 -6.56
CA GLY A 206 0.13 -19.09 -6.72
C GLY A 206 0.26 -17.69 -6.14
N SER A 207 1.22 -17.47 -5.27
CA SER A 207 1.49 -16.13 -4.77
C SER A 207 1.86 -15.20 -5.94
N LEU A 208 1.43 -13.94 -5.86
CA LEU A 208 1.70 -12.84 -6.80
C LEU A 208 3.18 -12.68 -7.20
N GLU A 209 4.09 -13.32 -6.48
CA GLU A 209 5.50 -13.43 -6.80
C GLU A 209 5.78 -14.26 -8.07
N ASP A 210 4.91 -15.19 -8.49
CA ASP A 210 5.09 -15.90 -9.77
C ASP A 210 4.70 -15.06 -11.00
N GLU A 211 3.71 -14.16 -10.90
CA GLU A 211 3.40 -13.20 -11.98
C GLU A 211 4.37 -11.99 -11.97
N CYS A 212 4.87 -11.60 -10.79
CA CYS A 212 5.91 -10.56 -10.69
C CYS A 212 7.28 -11.06 -11.18
N LEU A 213 7.60 -12.36 -11.06
CA LEU A 213 8.87 -12.90 -11.55
C LEU A 213 8.99 -12.84 -13.07
N VAL A 214 7.88 -12.94 -13.82
CA VAL A 214 7.91 -12.78 -15.28
C VAL A 214 8.23 -11.33 -15.64
N ASP A 215 7.57 -10.36 -15.01
CA ASP A 215 7.86 -8.93 -15.22
C ASP A 215 9.27 -8.54 -14.74
N THR A 216 9.77 -9.20 -13.68
CA THR A 216 11.12 -8.96 -13.16
C THR A 216 12.20 -9.53 -14.09
N ILE A 217 11.92 -10.63 -14.80
CA ILE A 217 12.82 -11.19 -15.81
C ILE A 217 12.87 -10.26 -17.04
N ASP A 218 11.73 -9.75 -17.51
CA ASP A 218 11.69 -8.77 -18.62
C ASP A 218 12.38 -7.44 -18.23
N ALA A 219 12.21 -6.99 -16.98
CA ALA A 219 12.93 -5.82 -16.47
C ALA A 219 14.46 -6.06 -16.40
N CYS A 220 14.91 -7.27 -16.10
CA CYS A 220 16.33 -7.62 -16.12
C CYS A 220 16.91 -7.60 -17.55
N GLU A 221 16.18 -8.11 -18.55
CA GLU A 221 16.62 -8.08 -19.96
C GLU A 221 16.74 -6.64 -20.49
N ALA A 222 15.81 -5.75 -20.10
CA ALA A 222 15.88 -4.33 -20.46
C ALA A 222 17.11 -3.62 -19.86
N ILE A 223 17.51 -3.98 -18.63
CA ILE A 223 18.69 -3.39 -17.97
C ILE A 223 19.99 -3.86 -18.65
N GLU A 224 20.09 -5.12 -19.05
CA GLU A 224 21.26 -5.63 -19.79
C GLU A 224 21.39 -4.96 -21.17
N ALA A 225 20.28 -4.75 -21.87
CA ALA A 225 20.28 -4.02 -23.14
C ALA A 225 20.79 -2.57 -22.98
N MET A 226 20.39 -1.87 -21.90
CA MET A 226 20.89 -0.53 -21.61
C MET A 226 22.40 -0.51 -21.28
N GLN A 227 22.90 -1.49 -20.52
CA GLN A 227 24.33 -1.60 -20.23
C GLN A 227 25.17 -1.87 -21.48
N ALA A 228 24.66 -2.65 -22.44
CA ALA A 228 25.33 -2.89 -23.72
C ALA A 228 25.45 -1.61 -24.56
N VAL A 229 24.40 -0.79 -24.61
CA VAL A 229 24.41 0.50 -25.34
C VAL A 229 25.39 1.49 -24.70
N LEU A 230 25.38 1.61 -23.37
CA LEU A 230 26.31 2.50 -22.66
C LEU A 230 27.77 2.08 -22.87
N SER A 231 28.06 0.78 -22.81
CA SER A 231 29.40 0.25 -23.06
C SER A 231 29.87 0.51 -24.49
N LYS A 232 28.96 0.41 -25.47
CA LYS A 232 29.25 0.71 -26.88
C LYS A 232 29.53 2.20 -27.11
N SER A 233 28.75 3.10 -26.50
CA SER A 233 28.97 4.56 -26.62
C SER A 233 30.30 5.04 -26.00
N LYS A 234 30.89 4.26 -25.09
CA LYS A 234 32.16 4.58 -24.45
C LYS A 234 33.38 4.08 -25.23
N ALA A 235 33.16 3.21 -26.22
CA ALA A 235 34.22 2.58 -27.02
C ALA A 235 34.46 3.26 -28.38
N GLU A 236 33.72 4.33 -28.68
CA GLU A 236 33.87 5.11 -29.92
C GLU A 236 34.56 6.45 -29.59
N PRO A 237 35.87 6.60 -29.87
CA PRO A 237 36.63 7.84 -29.68
C PRO A 237 36.34 8.90 -30.75
#